data_AF-A0A520G3U1-F1
#
_entry.id   AF-A0A520G3U1-F1
#
_cell.length_a   1.000
_cell.length_b   1.000
_cell.length_c   1.000
_cell.angle_alpha   90.00
_cell.angle_beta   90.00
_cell.angle_gamma   90.00
#
_symmetry.space_group_name_H-M   'P 1'
#
loop_
_entity.id
_entity.type
_entity.pdbx_description
1 polymer ?
#
loop_
_entity_poly.entity_id
_entity_poly.type
_entity_poly.pdbx_seq_one_letter_code
_entity_poly.pdbx_strand_id
1 'polypeptide(L)'
;MQRISTSAVAPLFGVAATRQLERLAAEGKPAHTLMRRAGLAVARLAMALAPHARTVWIACGPGNNGGDGLEAAANLQQRGIATVVTWLGHESRLPPDALASLQRARAAGVVFADAAPAHWDLAIDALLGIGASRAPDGAMADWLARMHASRAPVLSVDVPSGLDADTGQLATACPLAGARYCLSLLTLKPGLFTARGRDAAGEVWFDDLGCDASGAHPTACLAGARPTRARLQASHKGSYGDVAVIGGAVGMAGAGLLAATAALHAGAGRVFAGLLDRGVTLDATQPELMLRDPAELDVRAMTAVCGCGGGTAVRALLPRLLSTARCAVIDADALNAVAADPALQALLKARGRRGQPTVLTPHPLEAA
;
A
#
# COMPACT_ATOMS: atom_id res chain seq x y z
N MET A 1 12.16 -1.31 16.03
CA MET A 1 11.55 -2.06 14.92
C MET A 1 10.13 -2.54 15.26
N GLN A 2 9.19 -2.40 14.32
CA GLN A 2 7.80 -2.85 14.43
C GLN A 2 7.26 -3.37 13.09
N ARG A 3 6.35 -4.34 13.12
CA ARG A 3 5.63 -4.82 11.92
C ARG A 3 4.48 -3.88 11.59
N ILE A 4 4.38 -3.43 10.33
CA ILE A 4 3.28 -2.60 9.86
C ILE A 4 2.14 -3.48 9.37
N SER A 5 1.00 -3.37 10.04
CA SER A 5 -0.23 -4.10 9.70
C SER A 5 -1.23 -3.19 8.96
N THR A 6 -2.24 -3.79 8.34
CA THR A 6 -3.35 -3.06 7.71
C THR A 6 -4.15 -2.20 8.69
N SER A 7 -4.07 -2.48 9.99
CA SER A 7 -4.71 -1.69 11.05
C SER A 7 -3.87 -0.50 11.54
N ALA A 8 -2.59 -0.42 11.14
CA ALA A 8 -1.70 0.64 11.60
C ALA A 8 -2.04 1.98 10.94
N VAL A 9 -2.16 3.02 11.75
CA VAL A 9 -2.14 4.42 11.28
C VAL A 9 -0.68 4.85 11.27
N ALA A 10 -0.15 5.19 10.09
CA ALA A 10 1.26 5.55 9.98
C ALA A 10 1.50 6.59 8.88
N PRO A 11 2.32 7.62 9.15
CA PRO A 11 2.71 8.59 8.14
C PRO A 11 3.64 7.96 7.11
N LEU A 12 3.42 8.30 5.84
CA LEU A 12 4.22 7.88 4.70
C LEU A 12 4.96 9.08 4.13
N PHE A 13 6.26 8.94 3.89
CA PHE A 13 7.13 10.01 3.42
C PHE A 13 7.76 9.61 2.10
N GLY A 14 7.59 10.44 1.08
CA GLY A 14 8.26 10.23 -0.20
C GLY A 14 9.79 10.38 -0.12
N VAL A 15 10.46 10.11 -1.24
CA VAL A 15 11.93 10.12 -1.34
C VAL A 15 12.53 11.46 -0.94
N ALA A 16 11.94 12.57 -1.39
CA ALA A 16 12.44 13.91 -1.09
C ALA A 16 12.41 14.21 0.42
N ALA A 17 11.29 13.92 1.08
CA ALA A 17 11.12 14.10 2.52
C ALA A 17 12.04 13.15 3.31
N THR A 18 12.17 11.90 2.86
CA THR A 18 13.08 10.92 3.49
C THR A 18 14.53 11.38 3.45
N ARG A 19 15.02 11.86 2.30
CA ARG A 19 16.39 12.40 2.19
C ARG A 19 16.63 13.63 3.05
N GLN A 20 15.62 14.48 3.21
CA GLN A 20 15.72 15.62 4.12
C GLN A 20 15.82 15.15 5.57
N LEU A 21 14.97 14.21 5.99
CA LEU A 21 15.00 13.63 7.31
C LEU A 21 16.32 12.91 7.59
N GLU A 22 16.90 12.22 6.60
CA GLU A 22 18.18 11.53 6.74
C GLU A 22 19.33 12.52 7.01
N ARG A 23 19.37 13.63 6.26
CA ARG A 23 20.37 14.69 6.50
C ARG A 23 20.23 15.28 7.91
N LEU A 24 19.02 15.64 8.31
CA LEU A 24 18.74 16.18 9.64
C LEU A 24 19.05 15.17 10.75
N ALA A 25 18.79 13.88 10.51
CA ALA A 25 19.08 12.82 11.46
C ALA A 25 20.60 12.58 11.62
N ALA A 26 21.37 12.78 10.56
CA ALA A 26 22.83 12.66 10.58
C ALA A 26 23.50 13.85 11.28
N GLU A 27 22.89 15.04 11.23
CA GLU A 27 23.36 16.23 11.95
C GLU A 27 23.49 15.94 13.46
N GLY A 28 24.65 16.25 14.03
CA GLY A 28 24.93 16.04 15.45
C GLY A 28 25.19 14.59 15.87
N LYS A 29 25.29 13.63 14.94
CA LYS A 29 25.68 12.24 15.24
C LYS A 29 27.11 11.94 14.76
N PRO A 30 27.83 11.02 15.43
CA PRO A 30 29.09 10.50 14.90
C PRO A 30 28.89 9.91 13.49
N ALA A 31 29.92 10.01 12.66
CA ALA A 31 29.91 9.43 11.32
C ALA A 31 29.50 7.94 11.34
N HIS A 32 28.83 7.49 10.28
CA HIS A 32 28.38 6.10 10.10
C HIS A 32 27.31 5.62 11.10
N THR A 33 26.82 6.46 12.03
CA THR A 33 25.88 6.03 13.08
C THR A 33 24.58 5.47 12.50
N LEU A 34 23.98 6.16 11.52
CA LEU A 34 22.72 5.73 10.92
C LEU A 34 22.88 4.39 10.18
N MET A 35 23.91 4.25 9.35
CA MET A 35 24.20 3.01 8.62
C MET A 35 24.46 1.82 9.56
N ARG A 36 25.18 2.03 10.66
CA ARG A 36 25.37 0.98 11.69
C ARG A 36 24.06 0.54 12.34
N ARG A 37 23.16 1.50 12.62
CA ARG A 37 21.83 1.20 13.16
C ARG A 37 20.99 0.44 12.14
N ALA A 38 21.00 0.88 10.88
CA ALA A 38 20.30 0.24 9.77
C ALA A 38 20.74 -1.20 9.59
N GLY A 39 22.04 -1.46 9.41
CA GLY A 39 22.52 -2.84 9.23
C GLY A 39 22.32 -3.73 10.47
N LEU A 40 22.42 -3.18 11.68
CA LEU A 40 22.06 -3.93 12.90
C LEU A 40 20.56 -4.29 12.91
N ALA A 41 19.69 -3.37 12.49
CA ALA A 41 18.26 -3.62 12.36
C ALA A 41 18.00 -4.73 11.32
N VAL A 42 18.60 -4.64 10.14
CA VAL A 42 18.51 -5.68 9.09
C VAL A 42 18.97 -7.03 9.62
N ALA A 43 20.13 -7.11 10.28
CA ALA A 43 20.63 -8.35 10.86
C ALA A 43 19.69 -8.94 11.92
N ARG A 44 19.12 -8.10 12.79
CA ARG A 44 18.14 -8.54 13.81
C ARG A 44 16.89 -9.12 13.17
N LEU A 45 16.35 -8.46 12.15
CA LEU A 45 15.17 -8.97 11.45
C LEU A 45 15.49 -10.26 10.70
N ALA A 46 16.63 -10.34 10.01
CA ALA A 46 17.09 -11.54 9.33
C ALA A 46 17.14 -12.76 10.27
N MET A 47 17.70 -12.60 11.48
CA MET A 47 17.72 -13.66 12.50
C MET A 47 16.33 -14.02 13.02
N ALA A 48 15.40 -13.06 13.12
CA ALA A 48 14.03 -13.33 13.56
C ALA A 48 13.20 -14.06 12.49
N LEU A 49 13.41 -13.73 11.22
CA LEU A 49 12.71 -14.33 10.08
C LEU A 49 13.21 -15.74 9.76
N ALA A 50 14.51 -15.98 9.93
CA ALA A 50 15.15 -17.26 9.64
C ALA A 50 16.07 -17.68 10.80
N PRO A 51 15.53 -18.04 11.98
CA PRO A 51 16.32 -18.35 13.17
C PRO A 51 17.19 -19.61 13.04
N HIS A 52 16.92 -20.44 12.02
CA HIS A 52 17.68 -21.65 11.71
C HIS A 52 18.52 -21.52 10.43
N ALA A 53 18.65 -20.30 9.87
CA ALA A 53 19.46 -20.06 8.69
C ALA A 53 20.92 -20.43 8.98
N ARG A 54 21.46 -21.33 8.16
CA ARG A 54 22.88 -21.67 8.14
C ARG A 54 23.63 -20.76 7.18
N THR A 55 23.00 -20.42 6.06
CA THR A 55 23.59 -19.55 5.03
C THR A 55 22.66 -18.41 4.67
N VAL A 56 23.14 -17.18 4.86
CA VAL A 56 22.46 -15.96 4.42
C VAL A 56 23.23 -15.38 3.23
N TRP A 57 22.55 -15.27 2.08
CA TRP A 57 23.09 -14.57 0.92
C TRP A 57 22.67 -13.10 0.98
N ILE A 58 23.62 -12.17 0.81
CA ILE A 58 23.37 -10.74 0.83
C ILE A 58 23.89 -10.14 -0.48
N ALA A 59 23.00 -9.61 -1.31
CA ALA A 59 23.38 -8.91 -2.52
C ALA A 59 23.46 -7.41 -2.24
N CYS A 60 24.67 -6.85 -2.33
CA CYS A 60 24.94 -5.45 -2.03
C CYS A 60 25.18 -4.65 -3.31
N GLY A 61 24.51 -3.50 -3.42
CA GLY A 61 24.75 -2.55 -4.51
C GLY A 61 25.96 -1.63 -4.27
N PRO A 62 26.19 -0.68 -5.18
CA PRO A 62 27.32 0.24 -5.12
C PRO A 62 27.10 1.47 -4.21
N GLY A 63 25.90 1.65 -3.65
CA GLY A 63 25.51 2.84 -2.86
C GLY A 63 25.31 2.58 -1.37
N ASN A 64 24.68 3.52 -0.68
CA ASN A 64 24.40 3.43 0.76
C ASN A 64 23.56 2.21 1.14
N ASN A 65 22.58 1.82 0.31
CA ASN A 65 21.78 0.61 0.57
C ASN A 65 22.66 -0.66 0.62
N GLY A 66 23.67 -0.74 -0.27
CA GLY A 66 24.68 -1.80 -0.22
C GLY A 66 25.54 -1.70 1.03
N GLY A 67 25.83 -0.50 1.51
CA GLY A 67 26.47 -0.24 2.80
C GLY A 67 25.68 -0.79 3.99
N ASP A 68 24.36 -0.64 4.01
CA ASP A 68 23.48 -1.22 5.03
C ASP A 68 23.51 -2.76 4.98
N GLY A 69 23.53 -3.34 3.78
CA GLY A 69 23.72 -4.79 3.57
C GLY A 69 25.08 -5.30 4.07
N LEU A 70 26.16 -4.55 3.83
CA LEU A 70 27.50 -4.87 4.35
C LEU A 70 27.54 -4.82 5.88
N GLU A 71 26.86 -3.86 6.51
CA GLU A 71 26.71 -3.84 7.97
C GLU A 71 25.91 -5.01 8.50
N ALA A 72 24.84 -5.38 7.81
CA ALA A 72 24.05 -6.55 8.17
C ALA A 72 24.92 -7.82 8.11
N ALA A 73 25.73 -7.96 7.04
CA ALA A 73 26.67 -9.06 6.88
C ALA A 73 27.67 -9.15 8.04
N ALA A 74 28.31 -8.03 8.39
CA ALA A 74 29.25 -7.98 9.51
C ALA A 74 28.59 -8.41 10.83
N ASN A 75 27.37 -7.92 11.10
CA ASN A 75 26.63 -8.25 12.32
C ASN A 75 26.21 -9.72 12.39
N LEU A 76 25.78 -10.30 11.27
CA LEU A 76 25.40 -11.71 11.18
C LEU A 76 26.63 -12.62 11.34
N GLN A 77 27.73 -12.30 10.65
CA GLN A 77 28.98 -13.04 10.72
C GLN A 77 29.55 -13.09 12.14
N GLN A 78 29.57 -11.95 12.84
CA GLN A 78 30.01 -11.87 14.24
C GLN A 78 29.14 -12.69 15.21
N ARG A 79 27.92 -13.05 14.79
CA ARG A 79 26.98 -13.89 15.57
C ARG A 79 27.01 -15.35 15.15
N GLY A 80 27.97 -15.74 14.29
CA GLY A 80 28.18 -17.12 13.87
C GLY A 80 27.26 -17.61 12.75
N ILE A 81 26.54 -16.71 12.07
CA ILE A 81 25.72 -17.05 10.91
C ILE A 81 26.60 -16.93 9.66
N ALA A 82 26.68 -17.98 8.83
CA ALA A 82 27.51 -17.93 7.65
C ALA A 82 26.91 -16.97 6.62
N THR A 83 27.65 -15.92 6.28
CA THR A 83 27.23 -14.90 5.33
C THR A 83 28.05 -14.96 4.05
N VAL A 84 27.36 -14.90 2.91
CA VAL A 84 27.97 -14.77 1.59
C VAL A 84 27.48 -13.47 0.98
N VAL A 85 28.39 -12.56 0.67
CA VAL A 85 28.09 -11.28 0.04
C VAL A 85 28.45 -11.33 -1.43
N THR A 86 27.50 -10.96 -2.30
CA THR A 86 27.80 -10.58 -3.69
C THR A 86 27.68 -9.07 -3.81
N TRP A 87 28.63 -8.41 -4.48
CA TRP A 87 28.72 -6.95 -4.44
C TRP A 87 29.05 -6.35 -5.82
N LEU A 88 28.27 -5.33 -6.23
CA LEU A 88 28.42 -4.65 -7.53
C LEU A 88 29.17 -3.31 -7.46
N GLY A 89 29.80 -3.01 -6.33
CA GLY A 89 30.54 -1.75 -6.15
C GLY A 89 32.02 -1.86 -6.47
N HIS A 90 32.63 -0.68 -6.60
CA HIS A 90 34.08 -0.53 -6.59
C HIS A 90 34.47 0.30 -5.38
N GLU A 91 35.49 -0.16 -4.65
CA GLU A 91 35.92 0.43 -3.38
C GLU A 91 36.27 1.92 -3.52
N SER A 92 36.90 2.30 -4.64
CA SER A 92 37.28 3.67 -4.96
C SER A 92 36.11 4.62 -5.24
N ARG A 93 34.89 4.11 -5.43
CA ARG A 93 33.68 4.88 -5.75
C ARG A 93 32.61 4.79 -4.67
N LEU A 94 32.90 4.11 -3.56
CA LEU A 94 31.94 3.96 -2.47
C LEU A 94 31.72 5.29 -1.74
N PRO A 95 30.47 5.59 -1.36
CA PRO A 95 30.21 6.60 -0.34
C PRO A 95 30.99 6.32 0.96
N PRO A 96 31.40 7.34 1.72
CA PRO A 96 32.20 7.16 2.93
C PRO A 96 31.60 6.18 3.95
N ASP A 97 30.27 6.24 4.15
CA ASP A 97 29.58 5.32 5.06
C ASP A 97 29.65 3.87 4.56
N ALA A 98 29.37 3.63 3.28
CA ALA A 98 29.43 2.30 2.68
C ALA A 98 30.86 1.73 2.67
N LEU A 99 31.88 2.58 2.48
CA LEU A 99 33.29 2.19 2.57
C LEU A 99 33.65 1.71 3.99
N ALA A 100 33.22 2.46 5.02
CA ALA A 100 33.43 2.05 6.41
C ALA A 100 32.72 0.72 6.74
N SER A 101 31.57 0.46 6.14
CA SER A 101 30.83 -0.80 6.29
C SER A 101 31.49 -1.97 5.56
N LEU A 102 32.05 -1.73 4.36
CA LEU A 102 32.87 -2.72 3.64
C LEU A 102 34.07 -3.17 4.49
N GLN A 103 34.78 -2.22 5.09
CA GLN A 103 35.93 -2.50 5.97
C GLN A 103 35.51 -3.32 7.19
N ARG A 104 34.37 -3.00 7.83
CA ARG A 104 33.83 -3.79 8.95
C ARG A 104 33.44 -5.20 8.53
N ALA A 105 32.79 -5.37 7.38
CA ALA A 105 32.44 -6.69 6.85
C ALA A 105 33.69 -7.56 6.61
N ARG A 106 34.73 -6.99 5.99
CA ARG A 106 36.02 -7.69 5.80
C ARG A 106 36.67 -8.05 7.14
N ALA A 107 36.72 -7.11 8.10
CA ALA A 107 37.28 -7.37 9.42
C ALA A 107 36.51 -8.44 10.22
N ALA A 108 35.20 -8.57 9.98
CA ALA A 108 34.37 -9.62 10.56
C ALA A 108 34.56 -11.00 9.90
N GLY A 109 35.33 -11.10 8.81
CA GLY A 109 35.55 -12.36 8.09
C GLY A 109 34.37 -12.76 7.19
N VAL A 110 33.58 -11.80 6.72
CA VAL A 110 32.50 -12.06 5.74
C VAL A 110 33.09 -12.60 4.43
N VAL A 111 32.45 -13.61 3.85
CA VAL A 111 32.85 -14.18 2.57
C VAL A 111 32.28 -13.34 1.43
N PHE A 112 33.14 -12.87 0.54
CA PHE A 112 32.73 -12.18 -0.69
C PHE A 112 32.84 -13.12 -1.89
N ALA A 113 31.83 -13.13 -2.75
CA ALA A 113 31.76 -13.97 -3.94
C ALA A 113 31.30 -13.16 -5.16
N ASP A 114 31.74 -13.57 -6.35
CA ASP A 114 31.36 -12.93 -7.60
C ASP A 114 29.94 -13.32 -8.08
N ALA A 115 29.42 -14.43 -7.56
CA ALA A 115 28.11 -14.98 -7.94
C ALA A 115 27.34 -15.48 -6.71
N ALA A 116 26.02 -15.59 -6.88
CA ALA A 116 25.12 -16.13 -5.86
C ALA A 116 25.57 -17.55 -5.44
N PRO A 117 25.52 -17.88 -4.13
CA PRO A 117 25.87 -19.22 -3.65
C PRO A 117 24.90 -20.28 -4.22
N ALA A 118 25.29 -21.55 -4.22
CA ALA A 118 24.43 -22.64 -4.72
C ALA A 118 23.18 -22.85 -3.84
N HIS A 119 23.32 -22.60 -2.54
CA HIS A 119 22.26 -22.77 -1.54
C HIS A 119 22.28 -21.60 -0.55
N TRP A 120 21.09 -21.20 -0.11
CA TRP A 120 20.89 -20.21 0.94
C TRP A 120 19.53 -20.45 1.61
N ASP A 121 19.43 -20.09 2.89
CA ASP A 121 18.21 -20.21 3.69
C ASP A 121 17.44 -18.88 3.75
N LEU A 122 18.14 -17.77 3.55
CA LEU A 122 17.60 -16.41 3.48
C LEU A 122 18.43 -15.60 2.48
N ALA A 123 17.77 -14.80 1.66
CA ALA A 123 18.41 -13.79 0.84
C ALA A 123 18.10 -12.38 1.38
N ILE A 124 19.08 -11.49 1.34
CA ILE A 124 18.93 -10.07 1.67
C ILE A 124 19.21 -9.25 0.42
N ASP A 125 18.20 -8.52 -0.03
CA ASP A 125 18.28 -7.58 -1.13
C ASP A 125 18.70 -6.19 -0.59
N ALA A 126 19.99 -5.88 -0.75
CA ALA A 126 20.59 -4.60 -0.42
C ALA A 126 21.16 -3.92 -1.68
N LEU A 127 20.54 -4.16 -2.85
CA LEU A 127 21.04 -3.70 -4.15
C LEU A 127 20.74 -2.22 -4.37
N LEU A 128 19.47 -1.82 -4.31
CA LEU A 128 19.01 -0.47 -4.60
C LEU A 128 18.00 -0.01 -3.54
N GLY A 129 18.22 1.19 -2.99
CA GLY A 129 17.24 1.86 -2.11
C GLY A 129 16.52 3.00 -2.83
N ILE A 130 16.05 4.00 -2.08
CA ILE A 130 15.39 5.23 -2.57
C ILE A 130 16.22 6.11 -3.53
N GLY A 131 17.47 5.74 -3.78
CA GLY A 131 18.37 6.42 -4.72
C GLY A 131 18.20 5.97 -6.17
N ALA A 132 17.54 4.83 -6.41
CA ALA A 132 17.44 4.26 -7.74
C ALA A 132 16.45 5.02 -8.63
N SER A 133 16.93 5.40 -9.81
CA SER A 133 16.12 5.96 -10.90
C SER A 133 16.10 5.07 -12.14
N ARG A 134 16.91 4.00 -12.16
CA ARG A 134 17.05 3.08 -13.29
C ARG A 134 16.60 1.69 -12.89
N ALA A 135 16.04 0.98 -13.87
CA ALA A 135 15.76 -0.44 -13.73
C ALA A 135 17.04 -1.22 -13.43
N PRO A 136 17.01 -2.25 -12.56
CA PRO A 136 18.12 -3.18 -12.40
C PRO A 136 18.49 -3.82 -13.73
N ASP A 137 19.79 -3.89 -14.04
CA ASP A 137 20.32 -4.52 -15.25
C ASP A 137 21.51 -5.44 -14.94
N GLY A 138 21.94 -6.21 -15.95
CA GLY A 138 23.07 -7.13 -15.87
C GLY A 138 23.03 -8.04 -14.63
N ALA A 139 24.16 -8.13 -13.93
CA ALA A 139 24.32 -8.97 -12.75
C ALA A 139 23.31 -8.62 -11.63
N MET A 140 22.87 -7.36 -11.51
CA MET A 140 21.87 -6.96 -10.52
C MET A 140 20.52 -7.61 -10.81
N ALA A 141 20.08 -7.55 -12.07
CA ALA A 141 18.86 -8.19 -12.52
C ALA A 141 18.92 -9.71 -12.37
N ASP A 142 20.07 -10.31 -12.70
CA ASP A 142 20.28 -11.76 -12.57
C ASP A 142 20.19 -12.24 -11.11
N TRP A 143 20.78 -11.47 -10.18
CA TRP A 143 20.70 -11.81 -8.76
C TRP A 143 19.28 -11.65 -8.21
N LEU A 144 18.58 -10.57 -8.57
CA LEU A 144 17.17 -10.39 -8.19
C LEU A 144 16.30 -11.52 -8.75
N ALA A 145 16.49 -11.92 -10.00
CA ALA A 145 15.76 -13.03 -10.60
C ALA A 145 15.99 -14.34 -9.83
N ARG A 146 17.24 -14.63 -9.44
CA ARG A 146 17.59 -15.81 -8.63
C ARG A 146 16.97 -15.76 -7.23
N MET A 147 17.02 -14.62 -6.55
CA MET A 147 16.37 -14.43 -5.25
C MET A 147 14.86 -14.67 -5.34
N HIS A 148 14.23 -14.10 -6.36
CA HIS A 148 12.78 -14.15 -6.50
C HIS A 148 12.24 -15.49 -6.96
N ALA A 149 13.00 -16.23 -7.79
CA ALA A 149 12.68 -17.59 -8.21
C ALA A 149 12.89 -18.65 -7.11
N SER A 150 13.66 -18.33 -6.06
CA SER A 150 13.88 -19.22 -4.93
C SER A 150 12.69 -19.22 -3.96
N ARG A 151 12.46 -20.37 -3.30
CA ARG A 151 11.50 -20.51 -2.19
C ARG A 151 12.02 -19.93 -0.87
N ALA A 152 13.32 -19.65 -0.78
CA ALA A 152 13.88 -19.00 0.39
C ALA A 152 13.22 -17.62 0.60
N PRO A 153 12.99 -17.19 1.85
CA PRO A 153 12.57 -15.84 2.15
C PRO A 153 13.57 -14.82 1.58
N VAL A 154 13.04 -13.67 1.16
CA VAL A 154 13.83 -12.51 0.74
C VAL A 154 13.48 -11.34 1.66
N LEU A 155 14.52 -10.74 2.25
CA LEU A 155 14.44 -9.51 3.04
C LEU A 155 15.03 -8.35 2.23
N SER A 156 14.20 -7.43 1.76
CA SER A 156 14.66 -6.20 1.14
C SER A 156 15.01 -5.14 2.18
N VAL A 157 16.14 -4.47 1.96
CA VAL A 157 16.62 -3.36 2.77
C VAL A 157 16.05 -2.06 2.22
N ASP A 158 15.33 -1.34 3.09
CA ASP A 158 14.63 -0.09 2.86
C ASP A 158 13.42 -0.15 1.91
N VAL A 159 13.67 -0.56 0.66
CA VAL A 159 12.67 -0.80 -0.39
C VAL A 159 13.14 -1.97 -1.28
N PRO A 160 12.24 -2.79 -1.85
CA PRO A 160 12.62 -3.80 -2.84
C PRO A 160 13.34 -3.17 -4.04
N SER A 161 14.47 -3.73 -4.44
CA SER A 161 15.26 -3.18 -5.53
C SER A 161 14.49 -3.17 -6.85
N GLY A 162 14.45 -2.00 -7.50
CA GLY A 162 13.68 -1.77 -8.72
C GLY A 162 12.23 -1.32 -8.48
N LEU A 163 11.81 -1.16 -7.22
CA LEU A 163 10.56 -0.51 -6.86
C LEU A 163 10.76 1.00 -6.72
N ASP A 164 9.90 1.78 -7.38
CA ASP A 164 9.81 3.22 -7.14
C ASP A 164 9.18 3.48 -5.76
N ALA A 165 9.94 4.15 -4.89
CA ALA A 165 9.57 4.36 -3.49
C ALA A 165 8.39 5.33 -3.29
N ASP A 166 8.07 6.18 -4.26
CA ASP A 166 6.96 7.14 -4.16
C ASP A 166 5.65 6.56 -4.73
N THR A 167 5.75 5.74 -5.78
CA THR A 167 4.59 5.31 -6.57
C THR A 167 4.28 3.81 -6.45
N GLY A 168 5.28 3.00 -6.09
CA GLY A 168 5.19 1.53 -6.06
C GLY A 168 5.18 0.89 -7.45
N GLN A 169 5.59 1.63 -8.48
CA GLN A 169 5.84 1.06 -9.80
C GLN A 169 7.10 0.20 -9.76
N LEU A 170 6.98 -1.03 -10.25
CA LEU A 170 8.10 -1.96 -10.34
C LEU A 170 8.63 -1.99 -11.77
N ALA A 171 9.95 -1.81 -11.92
CA ALA A 171 10.61 -1.77 -13.23
C ALA A 171 10.39 -3.05 -14.05
N THR A 172 10.38 -4.21 -13.39
CA THR A 172 10.18 -5.51 -14.04
C THR A 172 9.32 -6.40 -13.15
N ALA A 173 8.26 -6.99 -13.70
CA ALA A 173 7.49 -8.00 -12.99
C ALA A 173 8.34 -9.27 -12.82
N CYS A 174 8.43 -9.80 -11.60
CA CYS A 174 9.20 -11.01 -11.30
C CYS A 174 8.31 -12.01 -10.54
N PRO A 175 8.36 -13.31 -10.86
CA PRO A 175 7.66 -14.32 -10.08
C PRO A 175 8.15 -14.34 -8.64
N LEU A 176 7.23 -14.31 -7.69
CA LEU A 176 7.54 -14.32 -6.25
C LEU A 176 7.30 -15.73 -5.70
N ALA A 177 8.34 -16.57 -5.71
CA ALA A 177 8.23 -17.98 -5.31
C ALA A 177 8.33 -18.22 -3.80
N GLY A 178 8.89 -17.28 -3.04
CA GLY A 178 9.11 -17.36 -1.59
C GLY A 178 8.49 -16.18 -0.85
N ALA A 179 8.53 -16.23 0.49
CA ALA A 179 8.04 -15.15 1.33
C ALA A 179 8.86 -13.85 1.11
N ARG A 180 8.17 -12.70 1.19
CA ARG A 180 8.77 -11.38 0.99
C ARG A 180 8.64 -10.56 2.27
N TYR A 181 9.75 -9.96 2.66
CA TYR A 181 9.85 -9.06 3.80
C TYR A 181 10.58 -7.81 3.35
N CYS A 182 10.16 -6.66 3.86
CA CYS A 182 10.84 -5.40 3.61
C CYS A 182 11.07 -4.69 4.94
N LEU A 183 12.31 -4.37 5.28
CA LEU A 183 12.60 -3.50 6.41
C LEU A 183 12.79 -2.08 5.91
N SER A 184 11.74 -1.26 6.04
CA SER A 184 11.82 0.17 5.75
C SER A 184 12.56 0.89 6.87
N LEU A 185 13.52 1.72 6.52
CA LEU A 185 14.44 2.39 7.45
C LEU A 185 14.15 3.89 7.49
N LEU A 186 14.22 4.50 8.68
CA LEU A 186 13.99 5.93 8.95
C LEU A 186 12.54 6.41 8.73
N THR A 187 11.96 6.12 7.57
CA THR A 187 10.58 6.47 7.19
C THR A 187 9.90 5.30 6.50
N LEU A 188 8.56 5.32 6.47
CA LEU A 188 7.76 4.47 5.59
C LEU A 188 7.54 5.13 4.23
N LYS A 189 7.85 4.41 3.14
CA LYS A 189 7.76 4.92 1.77
C LYS A 189 6.38 4.60 1.17
N PRO A 190 5.68 5.56 0.52
CA PRO A 190 4.35 5.31 -0.04
C PRO A 190 4.30 4.13 -1.02
N GLY A 191 5.33 3.97 -1.84
CA GLY A 191 5.42 2.91 -2.84
C GLY A 191 5.40 1.50 -2.27
N LEU A 192 5.69 1.29 -0.98
CA LEU A 192 5.56 -0.01 -0.32
C LEU A 192 4.08 -0.44 -0.13
N PHE A 193 3.15 0.51 -0.22
CA PHE A 193 1.75 0.32 0.14
C PHE A 193 0.78 0.45 -1.03
N THR A 194 1.28 0.63 -2.25
CA THR A 194 0.48 0.75 -3.48
C THR A 194 0.61 -0.50 -4.34
N ALA A 195 -0.52 -1.05 -4.80
CA ALA A 195 -0.61 -2.13 -5.79
C ALA A 195 0.58 -3.13 -5.78
N ARG A 196 1.41 -3.13 -6.84
CA ARG A 196 2.58 -4.01 -7.02
C ARG A 196 3.64 -3.85 -5.93
N GLY A 197 3.74 -2.69 -5.31
CA GLY A 197 4.63 -2.46 -4.18
C GLY A 197 4.27 -3.30 -2.97
N ARG A 198 2.97 -3.55 -2.73
CA ARG A 198 2.54 -4.48 -1.66
C ARG A 198 2.97 -5.91 -1.96
N ASP A 199 2.85 -6.33 -3.22
CA ASP A 199 3.25 -7.67 -3.64
C ASP A 199 4.77 -7.85 -3.53
N ALA A 200 5.55 -6.85 -3.96
CA ALA A 200 7.00 -6.87 -3.91
C ALA A 200 7.55 -6.80 -2.47
N ALA A 201 6.96 -5.95 -1.62
CA ALA A 201 7.41 -5.77 -0.24
C ALA A 201 6.98 -6.90 0.70
N GLY A 202 5.84 -7.54 0.41
CA GLY A 202 5.24 -8.55 1.27
C GLY A 202 4.94 -8.01 2.67
N GLU A 203 5.56 -8.60 3.69
CA GLU A 203 5.44 -8.12 5.07
C GLU A 203 6.42 -6.96 5.35
N VAL A 204 5.88 -5.77 5.60
CA VAL A 204 6.66 -4.57 5.88
C VAL A 204 6.95 -4.44 7.38
N TRP A 205 8.23 -4.32 7.70
CA TRP A 205 8.75 -3.93 9.00
C TRP A 205 9.32 -2.51 8.91
N PHE A 206 9.27 -1.80 10.03
CA PHE A 206 9.73 -0.42 10.13
C PHE A 206 10.69 -0.24 11.30
N ASP A 207 11.83 0.38 11.05
CA ASP A 207 12.73 0.88 12.08
C ASP A 207 13.05 2.36 11.82
N ASP A 208 12.76 3.22 12.80
CA ASP A 208 12.97 4.67 12.73
C ASP A 208 14.45 5.07 12.89
N LEU A 209 15.35 4.10 13.10
CA LEU A 209 16.77 4.30 13.36
C LEU A 209 17.04 5.17 14.61
N GLY A 210 16.08 5.26 15.53
CA GLY A 210 16.12 6.16 16.68
C GLY A 210 16.15 7.63 16.26
N CYS A 211 15.44 7.97 15.19
CA CYS A 211 15.30 9.32 14.66
C CYS A 211 13.84 9.78 14.77
N ASP A 212 13.63 11.08 14.98
CA ASP A 212 12.29 11.66 15.04
C ASP A 212 11.91 12.29 13.70
N ALA A 213 10.74 11.92 13.17
CA ALA A 213 10.17 12.45 11.93
C ALA A 213 8.98 13.39 12.17
N SER A 214 8.66 13.73 13.44
CA SER A 214 7.48 14.52 13.83
C SER A 214 7.40 15.90 13.19
N GLY A 215 8.55 16.50 12.83
CA GLY A 215 8.63 17.82 12.19
C GLY A 215 8.44 17.82 10.67
N ALA A 216 8.35 16.65 10.02
CA ALA A 216 8.17 16.54 8.58
C ALA A 216 6.69 16.35 8.20
N HIS A 217 6.29 16.94 7.08
CA HIS A 217 4.96 16.73 6.53
C HIS A 217 4.89 15.41 5.76
N PRO A 218 4.00 14.48 6.14
CA PRO A 218 3.83 13.23 5.41
C PRO A 218 3.21 13.48 4.03
N THR A 219 3.64 12.69 3.05
CA THR A 219 3.06 12.67 1.70
C THR A 219 1.69 11.99 1.70
N ALA A 220 1.54 10.94 2.51
CA ALA A 220 0.29 10.19 2.67
C ALA A 220 0.24 9.58 4.08
N CYS A 221 -0.89 8.98 4.44
CA CYS A 221 -1.04 8.27 5.70
C CYS A 221 -1.74 6.93 5.46
N LEU A 222 -1.26 5.86 6.09
CA LEU A 222 -2.06 4.64 6.22
C LEU A 222 -3.27 4.96 7.09
N ALA A 223 -4.46 4.70 6.56
CA ALA A 223 -5.72 5.01 7.24
C ALA A 223 -5.95 4.16 8.51
N GLY A 224 -5.25 3.03 8.62
CA GLY A 224 -5.40 2.07 9.71
C GLY A 224 -6.77 1.40 9.76
N ALA A 225 -7.12 0.87 10.93
CA ALA A 225 -8.41 0.22 11.15
C ALA A 225 -9.56 1.23 11.01
N ARG A 226 -10.66 0.80 10.37
CA ARG A 226 -11.86 1.62 10.28
C ARG A 226 -12.36 1.94 11.69
N PRO A 227 -12.56 3.23 12.05
CA PRO A 227 -13.05 3.58 13.38
C PRO A 227 -14.45 3.02 13.59
N THR A 228 -14.65 2.26 14.67
CA THR A 228 -15.96 1.79 15.09
C THR A 228 -16.71 2.93 15.76
N ARG A 229 -17.87 3.33 15.23
CA ARG A 229 -18.74 4.30 15.90
C ARG A 229 -19.54 3.60 16.99
N ALA A 230 -19.33 4.00 18.25
CA ALA A 230 -20.18 3.57 19.35
C ALA A 230 -21.63 4.02 19.12
N ARG A 231 -22.58 3.13 19.37
CA ARG A 231 -24.01 3.41 19.26
C ARG A 231 -24.57 3.83 20.62
N LEU A 232 -25.26 4.97 20.66
CA LEU A 232 -25.96 5.41 21.86
C LEU A 232 -27.15 4.47 22.15
N GLN A 233 -27.37 4.18 23.44
CA GLN A 233 -28.44 3.30 23.89
C GLN A 233 -29.83 3.90 23.61
N ALA A 234 -29.99 5.21 23.83
CA ALA A 234 -31.21 5.95 23.50
C ALA A 234 -31.23 6.34 22.01
N SER A 235 -31.37 5.36 21.12
CA SER A 235 -31.40 5.57 19.67
C SER A 235 -32.56 4.82 19.01
N HIS A 236 -32.89 5.22 17.78
CA HIS A 236 -33.90 4.58 16.95
C HIS A 236 -33.43 4.53 15.49
N LYS A 237 -34.19 3.89 14.59
CA LYS A 237 -33.84 3.79 13.16
C LYS A 237 -33.47 5.13 12.51
N GLY A 238 -34.17 6.23 12.82
CA GLY A 238 -33.80 7.57 12.30
C GLY A 238 -32.47 8.15 12.80
N SER A 239 -31.89 7.62 13.89
CA SER A 239 -30.64 8.13 14.48
C SER A 239 -29.42 7.81 13.63
N TYR A 240 -29.52 6.79 12.77
CA TYR A 240 -28.41 6.28 11.95
C TYR A 240 -28.58 6.59 10.45
N GLY A 241 -29.54 7.47 10.12
CA GLY A 241 -29.78 7.95 8.77
C GLY A 241 -30.36 6.91 7.82
N ASP A 242 -30.71 7.40 6.64
CA ASP A 242 -31.32 6.61 5.57
C ASP A 242 -30.37 6.52 4.38
N VAL A 243 -30.30 5.34 3.78
CA VAL A 243 -29.54 5.08 2.56
C VAL A 243 -30.50 4.65 1.46
N ALA A 244 -30.41 5.30 0.30
CA ALA A 244 -31.08 4.88 -0.93
C ALA A 244 -30.03 4.31 -1.89
N VAL A 245 -30.20 3.05 -2.31
CA VAL A 245 -29.32 2.40 -3.29
C VAL A 245 -30.06 2.28 -4.60
N ILE A 246 -29.56 2.92 -5.65
CA ILE A 246 -30.16 2.99 -6.98
C ILE A 246 -29.24 2.26 -7.97
N GLY A 247 -29.74 1.17 -8.55
CA GLY A 247 -28.94 0.33 -9.43
C GLY A 247 -29.68 -0.96 -9.78
N GLY A 248 -28.95 -1.98 -10.18
CA GLY A 248 -29.51 -3.30 -10.46
C GLY A 248 -30.56 -3.30 -11.58
N ALA A 249 -30.14 -3.00 -12.80
CA ALA A 249 -30.92 -3.16 -14.01
C ALA A 249 -31.21 -4.64 -14.31
N VAL A 250 -32.01 -4.90 -15.36
CA VAL A 250 -32.39 -6.25 -15.77
C VAL A 250 -31.15 -7.13 -15.95
N GLY A 251 -31.12 -8.27 -15.25
CA GLY A 251 -29.97 -9.18 -15.22
C GLY A 251 -28.82 -8.79 -14.28
N MET A 252 -28.91 -7.64 -13.61
CA MET A 252 -27.89 -7.10 -12.70
C MET A 252 -28.44 -6.70 -11.31
N ALA A 253 -29.69 -7.06 -11.00
CA ALA A 253 -30.34 -6.76 -9.71
C ALA A 253 -29.48 -7.12 -8.48
N GLY A 254 -28.70 -8.20 -8.57
CA GLY A 254 -27.78 -8.63 -7.51
C GLY A 254 -26.77 -7.55 -7.11
N ALA A 255 -26.27 -6.72 -8.03
CA ALA A 255 -25.33 -5.64 -7.70
C ALA A 255 -25.97 -4.59 -6.80
N GLY A 256 -27.22 -4.19 -7.10
CA GLY A 256 -27.99 -3.26 -6.27
C GLY A 256 -28.32 -3.83 -4.90
N LEU A 257 -28.72 -5.11 -4.82
CA LEU A 257 -29.00 -5.80 -3.56
C LEU A 257 -27.76 -5.96 -2.68
N LEU A 258 -26.60 -6.30 -3.25
CA LEU A 258 -25.34 -6.40 -2.53
C LEU A 258 -24.93 -5.03 -1.94
N ALA A 259 -25.04 -3.95 -2.71
CA ALA A 259 -24.76 -2.61 -2.22
C ALA A 259 -25.72 -2.17 -1.09
N ALA A 260 -27.02 -2.47 -1.23
CA ALA A 260 -28.01 -2.22 -0.19
C ALA A 260 -27.73 -3.02 1.10
N THR A 261 -27.40 -4.30 0.97
CA THR A 261 -27.02 -5.17 2.08
C THR A 261 -25.76 -4.66 2.79
N ALA A 262 -24.76 -4.19 2.03
CA ALA A 262 -23.56 -3.58 2.60
C ALA A 262 -23.89 -2.34 3.43
N ALA A 263 -24.82 -1.49 2.96
CA ALA A 263 -25.26 -0.31 3.70
C ALA A 263 -25.97 -0.68 5.02
N LEU A 264 -26.79 -1.75 5.01
CA LEU A 264 -27.45 -2.26 6.20
C LEU A 264 -26.43 -2.74 7.24
N HIS A 265 -25.48 -3.58 6.83
CA HIS A 265 -24.42 -4.11 7.70
C HIS A 265 -23.42 -3.03 8.15
N ALA A 266 -23.23 -1.96 7.37
CA ALA A 266 -22.47 -0.79 7.79
C ALA A 266 -23.18 0.04 8.87
N GLY A 267 -24.43 -0.31 9.21
CA GLY A 267 -25.16 0.26 10.32
C GLY A 267 -26.08 1.42 9.94
N ALA A 268 -26.52 1.51 8.69
CA ALA A 268 -27.59 2.42 8.30
C ALA A 268 -28.87 2.14 9.11
N GLY A 269 -29.64 3.19 9.40
CA GLY A 269 -30.88 3.06 10.15
C GLY A 269 -32.03 2.47 9.32
N ARG A 270 -32.09 2.88 8.05
CA ARG A 270 -33.00 2.34 7.04
C ARG A 270 -32.28 2.25 5.70
N VAL A 271 -32.58 1.22 4.93
CA VAL A 271 -32.06 1.04 3.58
C VAL A 271 -33.21 0.84 2.60
N PHE A 272 -33.23 1.68 1.57
CA PHE A 272 -34.17 1.60 0.46
C PHE A 272 -33.44 1.12 -0.79
N ALA A 273 -33.90 0.02 -1.37
CA ALA A 273 -33.35 -0.52 -2.62
C ALA A 273 -34.23 -0.05 -3.78
N GLY A 274 -33.75 0.95 -4.50
CA GLY A 274 -34.28 1.40 -5.79
C GLY A 274 -33.73 0.54 -6.91
N LEU A 275 -34.27 -0.66 -7.11
CA LEU A 275 -33.86 -1.53 -8.21
C LEU A 275 -34.48 -1.05 -9.52
N LEU A 276 -33.66 -1.02 -10.57
CA LEU A 276 -34.09 -0.70 -11.93
C LEU A 276 -34.79 -1.88 -12.61
N ASP A 277 -34.44 -3.11 -12.22
CA ASP A 277 -35.19 -4.32 -12.56
C ASP A 277 -36.47 -4.43 -11.71
N ARG A 278 -37.61 -4.22 -12.36
CA ARG A 278 -38.94 -4.31 -11.72
C ARG A 278 -39.42 -5.75 -11.48
N GLY A 279 -38.71 -6.74 -12.02
CA GLY A 279 -39.03 -8.16 -11.79
C GLY A 279 -38.70 -8.63 -10.37
N VAL A 280 -37.81 -7.91 -9.67
CA VAL A 280 -37.44 -8.21 -8.28
C VAL A 280 -38.33 -7.41 -7.34
N THR A 281 -39.24 -8.11 -6.66
CA THR A 281 -40.22 -7.49 -5.75
C THR A 281 -39.97 -7.79 -4.28
N LEU A 282 -39.18 -8.83 -3.99
CA LEU A 282 -38.76 -9.22 -2.65
C LEU A 282 -37.39 -9.90 -2.71
N ASP A 283 -36.52 -9.59 -1.76
CA ASP A 283 -35.33 -10.38 -1.46
C ASP A 283 -35.62 -11.25 -0.22
N ALA A 284 -35.78 -12.56 -0.44
CA ALA A 284 -36.07 -13.50 0.64
C ALA A 284 -34.88 -13.70 1.60
N THR A 285 -33.65 -13.39 1.15
CA THR A 285 -32.44 -13.51 1.98
C THR A 285 -32.19 -12.28 2.84
N GLN A 286 -32.74 -11.13 2.43
CA GLN A 286 -32.61 -9.87 3.16
C GLN A 286 -33.95 -9.08 3.17
N PRO A 287 -34.99 -9.60 3.85
CA PRO A 287 -36.32 -8.99 3.87
C PRO A 287 -36.38 -7.61 4.54
N GLU A 288 -35.33 -7.20 5.26
CA GLU A 288 -35.18 -5.89 5.88
C GLU A 288 -34.96 -4.76 4.86
N LEU A 289 -34.55 -5.09 3.62
CA LEU A 289 -34.40 -4.11 2.55
C LEU A 289 -35.77 -3.64 2.06
N MET A 290 -35.98 -2.33 2.03
CA MET A 290 -37.22 -1.75 1.52
C MET A 290 -37.10 -1.49 0.03
N LEU A 291 -37.57 -2.43 -0.79
CA LEU A 291 -37.61 -2.27 -2.24
C LEU A 291 -38.64 -1.20 -2.62
N ARG A 292 -38.24 -0.28 -3.50
CA ARG A 292 -39.05 0.87 -3.95
C ARG A 292 -38.76 1.18 -5.41
N ASP A 293 -39.70 1.85 -6.08
CA ASP A 293 -39.38 2.45 -7.38
C ASP A 293 -38.32 3.55 -7.15
N PRO A 294 -37.18 3.51 -7.87
CA PRO A 294 -36.15 4.54 -7.77
C PRO A 294 -36.69 5.97 -7.96
N ALA A 295 -37.69 6.16 -8.82
CA ALA A 295 -38.27 7.47 -9.12
C ALA A 295 -39.04 8.07 -7.93
N GLU A 296 -39.59 7.22 -7.06
CA GLU A 296 -40.39 7.62 -5.89
C GLU A 296 -39.55 7.91 -4.64
N LEU A 297 -38.28 7.52 -4.63
CA LEU A 297 -37.38 7.76 -3.50
C LEU A 297 -37.05 9.25 -3.34
N ASP A 298 -37.40 9.86 -2.21
CA ASP A 298 -36.94 11.21 -1.87
C ASP A 298 -35.53 11.17 -1.27
N VAL A 299 -34.53 11.40 -2.12
CA VAL A 299 -33.12 11.36 -1.74
C VAL A 299 -32.63 12.61 -0.99
N ARG A 300 -33.46 13.66 -0.84
CA ARG A 300 -33.03 14.96 -0.26
C ARG A 300 -32.44 14.85 1.14
N ALA A 301 -33.02 13.98 1.96
CA ALA A 301 -32.56 13.73 3.33
C ALA A 301 -31.65 12.49 3.47
N MET A 302 -31.38 11.78 2.37
CA MET A 302 -30.73 10.47 2.36
C MET A 302 -29.29 10.52 1.84
N THR A 303 -28.51 9.49 2.19
CA THR A 303 -27.30 9.16 1.44
C THR A 303 -27.71 8.32 0.23
N ALA A 304 -27.43 8.79 -0.98
CA ALA A 304 -27.76 8.08 -2.20
C ALA A 304 -26.52 7.37 -2.77
N VAL A 305 -26.60 6.06 -2.95
CA VAL A 305 -25.62 5.23 -3.66
C VAL A 305 -26.18 4.95 -5.04
N CYS A 306 -25.40 5.15 -6.11
CA CYS A 306 -25.90 5.05 -7.46
C CYS A 306 -24.90 4.39 -8.40
N GLY A 307 -25.37 3.43 -9.20
CA GLY A 307 -24.67 2.92 -10.38
C GLY A 307 -24.30 1.45 -10.35
N CYS A 308 -24.32 0.76 -9.21
CA CYS A 308 -24.00 -0.66 -9.12
C CYS A 308 -24.95 -1.49 -10.00
N GLY A 309 -24.45 -2.00 -11.13
CA GLY A 309 -25.22 -2.74 -12.13
C GLY A 309 -26.38 -1.94 -12.74
N GLY A 310 -26.25 -0.62 -12.84
CA GLY A 310 -27.33 0.27 -13.26
C GLY A 310 -27.57 0.33 -14.78
N GLY A 311 -26.61 -0.15 -15.59
CA GLY A 311 -26.61 0.00 -17.04
C GLY A 311 -26.87 1.45 -17.49
N THR A 312 -27.40 1.62 -18.70
CA THR A 312 -27.74 2.97 -19.22
C THR A 312 -28.95 3.60 -18.53
N ALA A 313 -29.82 2.79 -17.89
CA ALA A 313 -31.04 3.25 -17.25
C ALA A 313 -30.79 4.18 -16.06
N VAL A 314 -29.64 4.03 -15.38
CA VAL A 314 -29.26 4.89 -14.26
C VAL A 314 -29.15 6.37 -14.65
N ARG A 315 -28.83 6.65 -15.92
CA ARG A 315 -28.65 8.02 -16.45
C ARG A 315 -29.87 8.91 -16.20
N ALA A 316 -31.08 8.37 -16.30
CA ALA A 316 -32.31 9.14 -16.13
C ALA A 316 -32.50 9.65 -14.68
N LEU A 317 -31.91 8.97 -13.70
CA LEU A 317 -32.07 9.29 -12.28
C LEU A 317 -30.95 10.20 -11.74
N LEU A 318 -29.80 10.25 -12.43
CA LEU A 318 -28.64 11.01 -12.00
C LEU A 318 -28.87 12.52 -11.86
N PRO A 319 -29.61 13.22 -12.76
CA PRO A 319 -29.83 14.66 -12.60
C PRO A 319 -30.47 15.02 -11.25
N ARG A 320 -31.51 14.27 -10.87
CA ARG A 320 -32.21 14.44 -9.59
C ARG A 320 -31.29 14.11 -8.42
N LEU A 321 -30.58 12.98 -8.48
CA LEU A 321 -29.69 12.54 -7.42
C LEU A 321 -28.56 13.53 -7.16
N LEU A 322 -27.81 13.90 -8.21
CA LEU A 322 -26.67 14.83 -8.10
C LEU A 322 -27.11 16.20 -7.58
N SER A 323 -28.30 16.65 -7.97
CA SER A 323 -28.83 17.96 -7.56
C SER A 323 -29.34 17.97 -6.11
N THR A 324 -30.00 16.89 -5.66
CA THR A 324 -30.83 16.95 -4.46
C THR A 324 -30.35 16.09 -3.30
N ALA A 325 -29.60 15.01 -3.54
CA ALA A 325 -29.22 14.08 -2.47
C ALA A 325 -28.38 14.77 -1.38
N ARG A 326 -28.57 14.41 -0.10
CA ARG A 326 -27.76 14.97 0.99
C ARG A 326 -26.29 14.58 0.84
N CYS A 327 -26.03 13.29 0.68
CA CYS A 327 -24.73 12.72 0.38
C CYS A 327 -24.85 11.81 -0.84
N ALA A 328 -23.79 11.70 -1.66
CA ALA A 328 -23.80 10.84 -2.83
C ALA A 328 -22.58 9.91 -2.85
N VAL A 329 -22.80 8.65 -3.23
CA VAL A 329 -21.77 7.70 -3.62
C VAL A 329 -22.07 7.30 -5.07
N ILE A 330 -21.16 7.64 -5.98
CA ILE A 330 -21.31 7.39 -7.41
C ILE A 330 -20.31 6.29 -7.80
N ASP A 331 -20.85 5.21 -8.34
CA ASP A 331 -20.11 3.98 -8.62
C ASP A 331 -20.43 3.47 -10.04
N ALA A 332 -19.57 2.63 -10.59
CA ALA A 332 -19.81 1.83 -11.80
C ALA A 332 -20.53 2.57 -12.96
N ASP A 333 -21.70 2.08 -13.38
CA ASP A 333 -22.43 2.63 -14.53
C ASP A 333 -22.83 4.11 -14.36
N ALA A 334 -22.96 4.58 -13.12
CA ALA A 334 -23.21 5.99 -12.87
C ALA A 334 -21.97 6.85 -13.12
N LEU A 335 -20.76 6.35 -12.81
CA LEU A 335 -19.51 7.01 -13.18
C LEU A 335 -19.38 7.08 -14.70
N ASN A 336 -19.63 5.96 -15.40
CA ASN A 336 -19.60 5.90 -16.86
C ASN A 336 -20.61 6.88 -17.49
N ALA A 337 -21.83 6.96 -16.95
CA ALA A 337 -22.85 7.89 -17.42
C ALA A 337 -22.44 9.36 -17.18
N VAL A 338 -21.82 9.68 -16.03
CA VAL A 338 -21.29 11.03 -15.77
C VAL A 338 -20.13 11.36 -16.72
N ALA A 339 -19.21 10.42 -16.95
CA ALA A 339 -18.07 10.63 -17.85
C ALA A 339 -18.53 10.95 -19.28
N ALA A 340 -19.59 10.28 -19.77
CA ALA A 340 -20.11 10.45 -21.12
C ALA A 340 -21.02 11.68 -21.32
N ASP A 341 -21.51 12.34 -20.25
CA ASP A 341 -22.54 13.38 -20.34
C ASP A 341 -22.10 14.72 -19.70
N PRO A 342 -21.80 15.75 -20.51
CA PRO A 342 -21.37 17.06 -20.01
C PRO A 342 -22.35 17.73 -19.03
N ALA A 343 -23.65 17.49 -19.16
CA ALA A 343 -24.64 18.04 -18.24
C ALA A 343 -24.55 17.38 -16.87
N LEU A 344 -24.34 16.06 -16.82
CA LEU A 344 -24.10 15.33 -15.58
C LEU A 344 -22.76 15.75 -14.94
N GLN A 345 -21.71 15.97 -15.74
CA GLN A 345 -20.45 16.52 -15.22
C GLN A 345 -20.65 17.91 -14.60
N ALA A 346 -21.43 18.79 -15.25
CA ALA A 346 -21.74 20.10 -14.73
C ALA A 346 -22.50 20.03 -13.39
N LEU A 347 -23.47 19.11 -13.27
CA LEU A 347 -24.19 18.86 -12.03
C LEU A 347 -23.28 18.34 -10.91
N LEU A 348 -22.39 17.39 -11.22
CA LEU A 348 -21.41 16.87 -10.26
C LEU A 348 -20.44 17.96 -9.79
N LYS A 349 -19.93 18.78 -10.71
CA LYS A 349 -19.08 19.95 -10.37
C LYS A 349 -19.83 20.96 -9.51
N ALA A 350 -21.09 21.26 -9.84
CA ALA A 350 -21.93 22.17 -9.06
C ALA A 350 -22.20 21.62 -7.65
N ARG A 351 -22.42 20.32 -7.51
CA ARG A 351 -22.55 19.62 -6.23
C ARG A 351 -21.29 19.80 -5.37
N GLY A 352 -20.11 19.60 -5.95
CA GLY A 352 -18.83 19.83 -5.28
C GLY A 352 -18.65 21.28 -4.84
N ARG A 353 -18.99 22.26 -5.69
CA ARG A 353 -18.92 23.71 -5.36
C ARG A 353 -19.84 24.11 -4.20
N ARG A 354 -20.97 23.42 -4.02
CA ARG A 354 -21.89 23.62 -2.89
C ARG A 354 -21.43 22.96 -1.59
N GLY A 355 -20.28 22.26 -1.60
CA GLY A 355 -19.79 21.50 -0.45
C GLY A 355 -20.65 20.29 -0.09
N GLN A 356 -21.46 19.79 -1.03
CA GLN A 356 -22.28 18.60 -0.79
C GLN A 356 -21.40 17.33 -0.84
N PRO A 357 -21.36 16.53 0.24
CA PRO A 357 -20.49 15.35 0.30
C PRO A 357 -20.76 14.39 -0.86
N THR A 358 -19.68 14.00 -1.54
CA THR A 358 -19.71 13.10 -2.69
C THR A 358 -18.49 12.20 -2.66
N VAL A 359 -18.70 10.90 -2.81
CA VAL A 359 -17.66 9.89 -2.96
C VAL A 359 -17.79 9.29 -4.36
N LEU A 360 -16.68 9.22 -5.08
CA LEU A 360 -16.57 8.50 -6.35
C LEU A 360 -15.74 7.24 -6.09
N THR A 361 -16.16 6.10 -6.61
CA THR A 361 -15.49 4.80 -6.39
C THR A 361 -14.99 4.14 -7.67
N PRO A 362 -14.30 4.85 -8.59
CA PRO A 362 -13.86 4.26 -9.84
C PRO A 362 -12.80 3.18 -9.62
N HIS A 363 -12.92 2.06 -10.32
CA HIS A 363 -11.76 1.19 -10.58
C HIS A 363 -10.83 1.84 -11.64
N PRO A 364 -9.59 1.36 -11.85
CA PRO A 364 -8.63 2.00 -12.77
C PRO A 364 -9.16 2.27 -14.19
N LEU A 365 -9.96 1.34 -14.75
CA LEU A 365 -10.57 1.53 -16.08
C LEU A 365 -11.72 2.56 -16.12
N GLU A 366 -12.37 2.87 -14.99
CA GLU A 366 -13.44 3.88 -14.88
C GLU A 366 -12.85 5.26 -14.60
N ALA A 367 -11.64 5.30 -14.01
CA ALA A 367 -10.93 6.54 -13.71
C ALA A 367 -10.18 7.12 -14.92
N ALA A 368 -9.86 6.29 -15.91
CA ALA A 368 -9.10 6.65 -17.11
C ALA A 368 -9.93 7.48 -18.09
#